data_AF-A0A962URI7-F1
#
_entry.id   AF-A0A962URI7-F1
#
_cell.length_a   1.000
_cell.length_b   1.000
_cell.length_c   1.000
_cell.angle_alpha   90.00
_cell.angle_beta   90.00
_cell.angle_gamma   90.00
#
_symmetry.space_group_name_H-M   'P 1'
#
loop_
_entity.id
_entity.type
_entity.pdbx_description
1 polymer ?
#
loop_
_entity_poly.entity_id
_entity_poly.type
_entity_poly.pdbx_seq_one_letter_code
_entity_poly.pdbx_strand_id
1 'polypeptide(L)'
;RRPVVRVKVSASLALQCQRCLGTLHQLVDAESRLVVVAGPDEAERLPDDVDPLLVSGGRLELRSLIEDELILAIPAAPSHSPADCAVSLTQVNRAESVEDRSVSEDTVHPFAALANWKSDSKNQD
;
A
#
# COMPACT_ATOMS: atom_id res chain seq x y z
N ARG A 1 -26.07 -10.70 21.05
CA ARG A 1 -24.65 -10.31 21.28
C ARG A 1 -23.86 -10.82 20.08
N ARG A 2 -23.18 -9.96 19.31
CA ARG A 2 -22.37 -10.40 18.17
C ARG A 2 -21.02 -10.95 18.67
N PRO A 3 -20.51 -12.09 18.16
CA PRO A 3 -19.19 -12.57 18.51
C PRO A 3 -18.11 -11.60 18.03
N VAL A 4 -17.06 -11.45 18.83
CA VAL A 4 -15.90 -10.62 18.52
C VAL A 4 -14.67 -11.50 18.52
N VAL A 5 -13.86 -11.41 17.47
CA VAL A 5 -12.55 -12.05 17.38
C VAL A 5 -11.49 -10.99 17.61
N ARG A 6 -10.53 -11.29 18.48
CA ARG A 6 -9.31 -10.49 18.64
C ARG A 6 -8.17 -11.28 18.04
N VAL A 7 -7.46 -10.67 17.09
CA VAL A 7 -6.34 -11.30 16.42
C VAL A 7 -5.08 -10.56 16.83
N LYS A 8 -4.05 -11.32 17.18
CA LYS A 8 -2.69 -10.80 17.37
C LYS A 8 -1.74 -11.68 16.58
N VAL A 9 -0.98 -11.08 15.68
CA VAL A 9 -0.02 -11.80 14.82
C VAL A 9 1.35 -11.17 14.98
N SER A 10 2.34 -12.00 15.23
CA SER A 10 3.75 -11.61 15.24
C SER A 10 4.54 -12.54 14.32
N ALA A 11 5.25 -11.97 13.35
CA ALA A 11 5.94 -12.73 12.32
C ALA A 11 7.19 -12.01 11.78
N SER A 12 8.10 -12.77 11.17
CA SER A 12 9.19 -12.26 10.35
C SER A 12 8.99 -12.75 8.93
N LEU A 13 8.61 -11.85 8.02
CA LEU A 13 8.30 -12.15 6.64
C LEU A 13 9.50 -11.86 5.73
N ALA A 14 9.71 -12.70 4.73
CA ALA A 14 10.61 -12.41 3.62
C ALA A 14 9.79 -11.82 2.47
N LEU A 15 9.90 -10.52 2.26
CA LEU A 15 9.23 -9.76 1.21
C LEU A 15 10.23 -9.36 0.12
N GLN A 16 9.73 -8.85 -1.00
CA GLN A 16 10.56 -8.28 -2.05
C GLN A 16 10.61 -6.75 -1.91
N CYS A 17 11.83 -6.19 -1.82
CA CYS A 17 12.03 -4.76 -1.84
C CYS A 17 11.61 -4.17 -3.20
N GLN A 18 10.68 -3.22 -3.22
CA GLN A 18 10.20 -2.57 -4.45
C GLN A 18 11.21 -1.62 -5.10
N ARG A 19 12.38 -1.39 -4.47
CA ARG A 19 13.46 -0.55 -5.02
C ARG A 19 14.56 -1.37 -5.70
N CYS A 20 15.12 -2.33 -4.99
CA CYS A 20 16.25 -3.13 -5.48
C CYS A 20 15.86 -4.55 -5.93
N LEU A 21 14.59 -4.95 -5.74
CA LEU A 21 14.07 -6.30 -6.01
C LEU A 21 14.74 -7.43 -5.20
N GLY A 22 15.59 -7.10 -4.23
CA GLY A 22 16.18 -8.05 -3.29
C GLY A 22 15.24 -8.42 -2.14
N THR A 23 15.56 -9.50 -1.43
CA THR A 23 14.85 -9.95 -0.24
C THR A 23 14.95 -8.92 0.89
N LEU A 24 13.80 -8.56 1.47
CA LEU A 24 13.65 -7.71 2.64
C LEU A 24 13.03 -8.53 3.76
N HIS A 25 13.67 -8.54 4.93
CA HIS A 25 13.08 -9.12 6.14
C HIS A 25 12.23 -8.07 6.87
N GLN A 26 10.91 -8.27 6.84
CA GLN A 26 9.94 -7.39 7.49
C GLN A 26 9.43 -8.05 8.78
N LEU A 27 9.62 -7.38 9.91
CA LEU A 27 8.97 -7.76 11.16
C LEU A 27 7.54 -7.22 11.16
N VAL A 28 6.59 -8.06 11.56
CA VAL A 28 5.17 -7.75 11.71
C VAL A 28 4.80 -8.00 13.16
N ASP A 29 4.15 -7.01 13.78
CA ASP A 29 3.43 -7.14 15.05
C ASP A 29 2.14 -6.33 14.91
N ALA A 30 1.03 -7.04 14.74
CA ALA A 30 -0.27 -6.45 14.44
C ALA A 30 -1.35 -7.00 15.38
N GLU A 31 -2.30 -6.14 15.73
CA GLU A 31 -3.47 -6.47 16.53
C GLU A 31 -4.72 -5.86 15.90
N SER A 32 -5.77 -6.67 15.79
CA SER A 32 -7.05 -6.27 15.20
C SER A 32 -8.23 -6.85 15.97
N ARG A 33 -9.40 -6.22 15.79
CA ARG A 33 -10.64 -6.62 16.43
C ARG A 33 -11.74 -6.66 15.39
N LEU A 34 -12.23 -7.87 15.12
CA LEU A 34 -13.20 -8.13 14.07
C LEU A 34 -14.54 -8.57 14.67
N VAL A 35 -15.65 -8.16 14.05
CA VAL A 35 -16.99 -8.62 14.41
C VAL A 35 -17.47 -9.66 13.42
N VAL A 36 -17.85 -10.83 13.93
CA VAL A 36 -18.36 -11.92 13.09
C VAL A 36 -19.72 -11.53 12.51
N VAL A 37 -19.83 -11.67 11.18
CA VAL A 37 -21.06 -11.45 10.41
C VAL A 37 -21.35 -12.66 9.52
N ALA A 38 -22.63 -12.93 9.29
CA ALA A 38 -23.06 -14.05 8.44
C ALA A 38 -23.17 -13.69 6.95
N GLY A 39 -23.15 -12.39 6.61
CA GLY A 39 -23.31 -11.91 5.24
C GLY A 39 -23.10 -10.40 5.10
N PRO A 40 -23.11 -9.89 3.85
CA PRO A 40 -22.88 -8.47 3.54
C PRO A 40 -23.88 -7.54 4.23
N ASP A 41 -25.17 -7.91 4.24
CA ASP A 41 -26.22 -7.11 4.88
C ASP A 41 -25.94 -6.84 6.37
N GLU A 42 -25.31 -7.78 7.08
CA GLU A 42 -24.94 -7.60 8.48
C GLU A 42 -23.70 -6.75 8.67
N ALA A 43 -22.78 -6.77 7.70
CA ALA A 43 -21.58 -5.95 7.65
C ALA A 43 -21.93 -4.47 7.43
N GLU A 44 -22.85 -4.18 6.50
CA GLU A 44 -23.31 -2.80 6.22
C GLU A 44 -24.04 -2.15 7.41
N ARG A 45 -24.57 -2.96 8.33
CA ARG A 45 -25.19 -2.48 9.57
C ARG A 45 -24.20 -2.26 10.72
N LEU A 46 -22.91 -2.54 10.51
CA LEU A 46 -21.89 -2.27 11.52
C LEU A 46 -21.61 -0.76 11.62
N PRO A 47 -21.23 -0.28 12.81
CA PRO A 47 -20.58 1.01 12.95
C PRO A 47 -19.29 1.08 12.10
N ASP A 48 -18.95 2.29 11.63
CA ASP A 48 -17.78 2.53 10.79
C ASP A 48 -16.43 2.24 11.49
N ASP A 49 -16.40 2.14 12.82
CA ASP A 49 -15.20 1.88 13.62
C ASP A 49 -14.91 0.39 13.85
N VAL A 50 -15.64 -0.49 13.16
CA VAL A 50 -15.55 -1.94 13.36
C VAL A 50 -15.44 -2.69 12.05
N ASP A 51 -14.40 -3.51 11.95
CA ASP A 51 -14.19 -4.35 10.78
C ASP A 51 -15.03 -5.64 10.83
N PRO A 52 -15.74 -5.99 9.74
CA PRO A 52 -16.48 -7.24 9.64
C PRO A 52 -15.55 -8.43 9.37
N LEU A 53 -15.82 -9.56 10.02
CA LEU A 53 -15.28 -10.87 9.68
C LEU A 53 -16.41 -11.77 9.16
N LEU A 54 -16.42 -12.00 7.85
CA LEU A 54 -17.42 -12.86 7.22
C LEU A 54 -17.12 -14.32 7.52
N VAL A 55 -18.04 -15.02 8.20
CA VAL A 55 -17.90 -16.44 8.54
C VAL A 55 -19.04 -17.26 7.96
N SER A 56 -18.74 -18.02 6.92
CA SER A 56 -19.68 -18.92 6.26
C SER A 56 -19.75 -20.27 6.98
N GLY A 57 -20.95 -20.80 7.20
CA GLY A 57 -21.14 -22.16 7.74
C GLY A 57 -20.67 -22.37 9.19
N GLY A 58 -20.49 -21.28 9.96
CA GLY A 58 -20.17 -21.33 11.40
C GLY A 58 -18.76 -21.83 11.73
N ARG A 59 -17.87 -21.93 10.74
CA ARG A 59 -16.47 -22.32 10.93
C ARG A 59 -15.56 -21.22 10.42
N LEU A 60 -14.63 -20.80 11.26
CA LEU A 60 -13.61 -19.82 10.92
C LEU A 60 -12.35 -20.55 10.47
N GLU A 61 -11.87 -20.24 9.26
CA GLU A 61 -10.59 -20.73 8.77
C GLU A 61 -9.46 -19.82 9.29
N LEU A 62 -8.71 -20.31 10.28
CA LEU A 62 -7.64 -19.53 10.91
C LEU A 62 -6.51 -19.17 9.93
N ARG A 63 -6.22 -20.03 8.95
CA ARG A 63 -5.19 -19.76 7.95
C ARG A 63 -5.51 -18.51 7.14
N SER A 64 -6.71 -18.46 6.55
CA SER A 64 -7.17 -17.31 5.75
C SER A 64 -7.24 -16.04 6.58
N LEU A 65 -7.74 -16.13 7.82
CA LEU A 65 -7.72 -14.98 8.74
C LEU A 65 -6.30 -14.47 9.01
N ILE A 66 -5.35 -15.36 9.32
CA ILE A 66 -3.96 -14.96 9.57
C ILE A 66 -3.32 -14.34 8.31
N GLU A 67 -3.62 -14.89 7.13
CA GLU A 67 -3.13 -14.37 5.86
C GLU A 67 -3.64 -12.95 5.59
N ASP A 68 -4.93 -12.71 5.73
CA ASP A 68 -5.54 -11.39 5.56
C ASP A 68 -4.91 -10.37 6.51
N GLU A 69 -4.76 -10.72 7.79
CA GLU A 69 -4.13 -9.83 8.78
C GLU A 69 -2.67 -9.54 8.47
N LEU A 70 -1.91 -10.53 7.97
CA LEU A 70 -0.53 -10.33 7.55
C LEU A 70 -0.44 -9.44 6.30
N ILE A 71 -1.34 -9.61 5.32
CA ILE A 71 -1.40 -8.79 4.10
C ILE A 71 -1.73 -7.34 4.44
N LEU A 72 -2.67 -7.11 5.37
CA LEU A 72 -3.05 -5.77 5.81
C LEU A 72 -1.96 -5.10 6.67
N ALA A 73 -1.16 -5.88 7.39
CA ALA A 73 -0.10 -5.36 8.26
C ALA A 73 1.19 -4.97 7.51
N ILE A 74 1.40 -5.43 6.27
CA ILE A 74 2.60 -5.08 5.50
C ILE A 74 2.44 -3.76 4.74
N PRO A 75 3.53 -3.00 4.51
CA PRO A 75 3.47 -1.80 3.67
C PRO A 75 3.06 -2.13 2.24
N ALA A 76 2.28 -1.23 1.60
CA ALA A 76 1.89 -1.38 0.19
C ALA A 76 3.08 -1.43 -0.78
N ALA A 77 4.18 -0.75 -0.45
CA ALA A 77 5.43 -0.76 -1.22
C ALA A 77 6.62 -1.01 -0.27
N PRO A 78 6.87 -2.28 0.12
CA PRO A 78 7.91 -2.61 1.08
C PRO A 78 9.28 -2.37 0.46
N SER A 79 10.18 -1.69 1.18
CA SER A 79 11.53 -1.44 0.70
C SER A 79 12.51 -1.32 1.85
N HIS A 80 13.78 -1.62 1.58
CA HIS A 80 14.87 -1.39 2.52
C HIS A 80 14.97 0.10 2.88
N SER A 81 15.55 0.36 4.05
CA SER A 81 16.01 1.70 4.40
C SER A 81 16.95 2.23 3.30
N PRO A 82 17.06 3.56 3.11
CA PRO A 82 17.99 4.12 2.13
C PRO A 82 19.44 3.65 2.29
N ALA A 83 19.88 3.34 3.51
CA ALA A 83 21.24 2.88 3.79
C ALA A 83 21.46 1.39 3.44
N ASP A 84 20.43 0.56 3.60
CA ASP A 84 20.51 -0.90 3.39
C ASP A 84 20.09 -1.31 1.97
N CYS A 85 19.58 -0.36 1.17
CA CYS A 85 19.14 -0.63 -0.19
C CYS A 85 20.31 -0.54 -1.17
N ALA A 86 20.47 -1.57 -2.01
CA ALA A 86 21.48 -1.57 -3.08
C ALA A 86 21.27 -0.46 -4.14
N VAL A 87 20.08 0.13 -4.21
CA VAL A 87 19.76 1.23 -5.13
C VAL A 87 19.76 2.55 -4.36
N SER A 88 20.60 3.50 -4.75
CA SER A 88 20.62 4.84 -4.16
C SER A 88 19.69 5.81 -4.90
N LEU A 89 18.65 6.30 -4.21
CA LEU A 89 17.70 7.26 -4.79
C LEU A 89 18.37 8.57 -5.22
N THR A 90 19.40 9.03 -4.53
CA THR A 90 20.15 10.24 -4.91
C THR A 90 20.98 10.06 -6.17
N GLN A 91 21.25 8.81 -6.61
CA GLN A 91 21.89 8.55 -7.89
C GLN A 91 20.85 8.43 -9.02
N VAL A 92 19.73 7.73 -8.80
CA VAL A 92 18.69 7.61 -9.84
C VAL A 92 17.87 8.90 -10.04
N ASN A 93 17.69 9.70 -8.98
CA ASN A 93 17.01 10.99 -9.04
C ASN A 93 17.99 12.16 -9.21
N ARG A 94 19.24 11.90 -9.60
CA ARG A 94 20.10 12.98 -10.09
C ARG A 94 19.44 13.52 -11.35
N ALA A 95 18.65 14.57 -11.20
CA ALA A 95 18.54 15.56 -12.24
C ALA A 95 19.98 15.99 -12.50
N GLU A 96 20.53 15.63 -13.66
CA GLU A 96 21.67 16.36 -14.16
C GLU A 96 21.27 17.83 -14.04
N SER A 97 22.03 18.60 -13.27
CA SER A 97 21.87 20.05 -13.26
C SER A 97 21.98 20.45 -14.72
N VAL A 98 20.85 20.86 -15.30
CA VAL A 98 20.85 21.54 -16.58
C VAL A 98 21.52 22.86 -16.29
N GLU A 99 22.86 22.87 -16.27
CA GLU A 99 23.65 24.09 -16.39
C GLU A 99 23.27 24.66 -17.75
N ASP A 100 22.30 25.59 -17.73
CA ASP A 100 21.96 26.54 -18.78
C ASP A 100 22.36 26.09 -20.19
N ARG A 101 21.85 24.92 -20.62
CA ARG A 101 21.95 24.52 -22.01
C ARG A 101 20.79 25.25 -22.66
N SER A 102 21.10 26.37 -23.31
CA SER A 102 20.20 27.07 -24.23
C SER A 102 19.32 26.03 -24.92
N VAL A 103 18.04 26.02 -24.57
CA VAL A 103 17.07 25.04 -25.09
C VAL A 103 17.07 25.24 -26.60
N SER A 104 17.69 24.33 -27.35
CA SER A 104 17.54 24.32 -28.82
C SER A 104 16.08 24.00 -29.13
N GLU A 105 15.54 24.63 -30.17
CA GLU A 105 14.14 24.52 -30.62
C GLU A 105 13.66 23.07 -30.87
N ASP A 106 14.57 22.10 -30.94
CA ASP A 106 14.30 20.66 -31.12
C ASP A 106 14.18 19.84 -29.82
N THR A 107 14.07 20.47 -28.65
CA THR A 107 13.91 19.73 -27.39
C THR A 107 12.49 19.16 -27.30
N VAL A 108 12.33 17.87 -27.59
CA VAL A 108 11.05 17.17 -27.42
C VAL A 108 10.71 17.13 -25.93
N HIS A 109 9.64 17.81 -25.55
CA HIS A 109 9.08 17.76 -24.21
C HIS A 109 8.08 16.59 -24.12
N PRO A 110 8.45 15.41 -23.57
CA PRO A 110 7.60 14.22 -23.57
C PRO A 110 6.27 14.39 -22.81
N PHE A 111 6.18 15.42 -21.97
CA PHE A 111 4.98 15.78 -21.22
C PHE A 111 4.43 17.17 -21.58
N ALA A 112 4.86 17.80 -22.68
CA ALA A 112 4.33 19.11 -23.10
C ALA A 112 2.81 19.11 -23.35
N ALA A 113 2.25 17.96 -23.75
CA ALA A 113 0.80 17.80 -23.88
C ALA A 113 0.04 18.03 -22.55
N LEU A 114 0.71 17.89 -21.39
CA LEU A 114 0.12 18.13 -20.07
C LEU A 114 0.18 19.60 -19.63
N ALA A 115 0.86 20.47 -20.36
CA ALA A 115 1.02 21.89 -19.97
C ALA A 115 -0.33 22.63 -19.93
N ASN A 116 -1.25 22.29 -20.84
CA ASN A 116 -2.57 22.92 -20.94
C ASN A 116 -3.62 22.31 -20.00
N TRP A 117 -3.30 21.21 -19.31
CA TRP A 117 -4.25 20.52 -18.44
C TRP A 117 -4.54 21.28 -17.14
N LYS A 118 -3.64 22.18 -16.72
CA LYS A 118 -3.83 22.98 -15.49
C LYS A 118 -4.76 24.19 -15.69
N SER A 119 -5.03 24.59 -16.94
CA SER A 119 -5.93 25.73 -17.24
C SER A 119 -7.40 25.32 -17.43
N ASP A 120 -7.68 24.05 -17.75
CA ASP A 120 -9.03 23.56 -18.05
C ASP A 120 -9.83 23.14 -16.80
N SER A 121 -9.20 23.06 -15.62
CA SER A 121 -9.87 22.67 -14.37
C SER A 121 -10.80 23.73 -13.78
N LYS A 122 -11.12 24.80 -14.53
CA LYS A 122 -12.14 25.79 -14.15
C LYS A 122 -13.56 25.43 -14.63
N ASN A 123 -13.76 24.29 -15.29
CA ASN A 123 -15.05 23.99 -15.91
C ASN A 123 -15.51 22.52 -15.79
N GLN A 124 -15.32 21.89 -14.63
CA GLN A 124 -15.99 20.63 -14.28
C GLN A 124 -16.56 20.73 -12.86
N ASP A 125 -17.79 21.25 -12.79
CA ASP A 125 -18.82 20.75 -11.87
C ASP A 125 -19.45 19.48 -12.49
#